data_AF-A0A7X6PDL2-F1
#
_entry.id   AF-A0A7X6PDL2-F1
#
_cell.length_a   1.000
_cell.length_b   1.000
_cell.length_c   1.000
_cell.angle_alpha   90.00
_cell.angle_beta   90.00
_cell.angle_gamma   90.00
#
_symmetry.space_group_name_H-M   'P 1'
#
loop_
_entity.id
_entity.type
_entity.pdbx_description
1 polymer ?
#
loop_
_entity_poly.entity_id
_entity_poly.type
_entity_poly.pdbx_seq_one_letter_code
_entity_poly.pdbx_strand_id
1 'polypeptide(L)'
;MRRKIYFGIFILAFAATASGQQSFGDIYRKSISEAKKIEYPHLREADAIWSKRYYRLIDLREKINQPLYYPTTPTLDGRMSFINVVLDEIKKGNITAYSAIDINVPTTYQEIETQMGAETRIQQIQIDAAGNTRDSTITEQAKPEEIKQLLVYEEWYFDKKLGKLDVRIIAICPYYMGYDADLGRSLRKALFWIRFDEVRDILARKEAFVSNNDAQRLSYDDLFMQRRFGSIIFGESNVFNDRMV
;
A
#
# COMPACT_ATOMS: atom_id res chain seq x y z
N MET A 1 -45.39 -26.36 -53.29
CA MET A 1 -44.54 -25.19 -53.01
C MET A 1 -44.59 -24.87 -51.53
N ARG A 2 -43.55 -25.21 -50.77
CA ARG A 2 -43.43 -24.94 -49.32
C ARG A 2 -42.61 -23.66 -49.12
N ARG A 3 -43.22 -22.60 -48.60
CA ARG A 3 -42.50 -21.40 -48.15
C ARG A 3 -42.25 -21.53 -46.64
N LYS A 4 -40.98 -21.66 -46.25
CA LYS A 4 -40.54 -21.59 -44.86
C LYS A 4 -40.33 -20.13 -44.49
N ILE A 5 -41.03 -19.65 -43.47
CA ILE A 5 -40.80 -18.35 -42.85
C ILE A 5 -39.94 -18.62 -41.60
N TYR A 6 -38.69 -18.21 -41.62
CA TYR A 6 -37.81 -18.24 -40.46
C TYR A 6 -37.97 -16.91 -39.71
N PHE A 7 -38.65 -16.95 -38.56
CA PHE A 7 -38.68 -15.83 -37.62
C PHE A 7 -37.41 -15.92 -36.75
N GLY A 8 -36.45 -15.03 -37.01
CA GLY A 8 -35.22 -14.93 -36.22
C GLY A 8 -35.50 -14.29 -34.87
N ILE A 9 -35.37 -15.05 -33.80
CA ILE A 9 -35.34 -14.53 -32.43
C ILE A 9 -33.91 -14.04 -32.17
N PHE A 10 -33.71 -12.72 -32.24
CA PHE A 10 -32.52 -12.07 -31.71
C PHE A 10 -32.62 -12.02 -30.19
N ILE A 11 -32.04 -12.99 -29.49
CA ILE A 11 -31.86 -12.94 -28.03
C ILE A 11 -30.68 -12.00 -27.77
N LEU A 12 -30.98 -10.75 -27.41
CA LEU A 12 -30.03 -9.79 -26.89
C LEU A 12 -29.70 -10.17 -25.43
N ALA A 13 -28.77 -11.11 -25.24
CA ALA A 13 -28.23 -11.42 -23.92
C ALA A 13 -27.19 -10.35 -23.54
N PHE A 14 -27.66 -9.20 -23.08
CA PHE A 14 -26.80 -8.21 -22.43
C PHE A 14 -26.51 -8.70 -21.02
N ALA A 15 -25.27 -9.11 -20.80
CA ALA A 15 -24.74 -9.52 -19.50
C ALA A 15 -24.82 -8.33 -18.52
N ALA A 16 -25.74 -8.40 -17.56
CA ALA A 16 -25.74 -7.56 -16.38
C ALA A 16 -24.97 -8.27 -15.26
N THR A 17 -23.65 -8.34 -15.39
CA THR A 17 -22.76 -8.57 -14.24
C THR A 17 -22.43 -7.22 -13.64
N ALA A 18 -23.16 -6.84 -12.59
CA ALA A 18 -22.65 -5.93 -11.57
C ALA A 18 -23.57 -6.04 -10.35
N SER A 19 -23.32 -7.03 -9.50
CA SER A 19 -23.70 -6.96 -8.11
C SER A 19 -22.88 -5.85 -7.45
N GLY A 20 -23.31 -4.59 -7.65
CA GLY A 20 -22.93 -3.49 -6.79
C GLY A 20 -23.64 -3.70 -5.46
N GLN A 21 -22.93 -4.27 -4.50
CA GLN A 21 -23.39 -4.41 -3.12
C GLN A 21 -23.67 -3.01 -2.58
N GLN A 22 -24.94 -2.60 -2.57
CA GLN A 22 -25.36 -1.30 -2.08
C GLN A 22 -25.18 -1.27 -0.56
N SER A 23 -24.09 -0.65 -0.10
CA SER A 23 -24.04 -0.04 1.22
C SER A 23 -25.16 1.00 1.31
N PHE A 24 -25.75 1.19 2.49
CA PHE A 24 -26.64 2.33 2.73
C PHE A 24 -25.84 3.60 2.41
N GLY A 25 -26.16 4.23 1.28
CA GLY A 25 -25.33 5.28 0.70
C GLY A 25 -25.20 6.50 1.61
N ASP A 26 -24.07 7.18 1.53
CA ASP A 26 -23.86 8.45 2.22
C ASP A 26 -24.99 9.45 1.90
N ILE A 27 -25.40 10.24 2.90
CA ILE A 27 -26.39 11.31 2.75
C ILE A 27 -25.93 12.46 1.82
N TYR A 28 -24.67 12.45 1.37
CA TYR A 28 -24.08 13.41 0.44
C TYR A 28 -23.09 12.74 -0.52
N ARG A 29 -22.89 13.33 -1.71
CA ARG A 29 -21.86 12.88 -2.65
C ARG A 29 -20.46 13.26 -2.15
N LYS A 30 -19.60 12.27 -1.98
CA LYS A 30 -18.16 12.48 -1.72
C LYS A 30 -17.46 12.93 -3.01
N SER A 31 -16.60 13.96 -2.91
CA SER A 31 -15.82 14.49 -4.04
C SER A 31 -14.39 13.96 -4.08
N ILE A 32 -13.97 13.16 -3.09
CA ILE A 32 -12.57 12.74 -2.93
C ILE A 32 -12.10 11.82 -4.06
N SER A 33 -13.01 11.05 -4.67
CA SER A 33 -12.70 10.20 -5.83
C SER A 33 -12.19 10.97 -7.05
N GLU A 34 -12.52 12.27 -7.14
CA GLU A 34 -12.12 13.17 -8.23
C GLU A 34 -10.89 14.02 -7.88
N ALA A 35 -10.32 13.85 -6.69
CA ALA A 35 -9.15 14.62 -6.25
C ALA A 35 -7.89 14.28 -7.08
N LYS A 36 -7.03 15.28 -7.25
CA LYS A 36 -5.71 15.17 -7.91
C LYS A 36 -4.61 15.54 -6.92
N LYS A 37 -3.42 14.96 -7.08
CA LYS A 37 -2.26 15.35 -6.28
C LYS A 37 -1.93 16.83 -6.44
N ILE A 38 -1.49 17.44 -5.34
CA ILE A 38 -0.93 18.79 -5.36
C ILE A 38 0.52 18.69 -5.83
N GLU A 39 0.85 19.27 -6.97
CA GLU A 39 2.21 19.24 -7.52
C GLU A 39 3.18 20.02 -6.62
N TYR A 40 4.41 19.50 -6.48
CA TYR A 40 5.45 20.20 -5.74
C TYR A 40 5.87 21.48 -6.49
N PRO A 41 6.26 22.54 -5.77
CA PRO A 41 6.83 23.71 -6.43
C PRO A 41 8.09 23.33 -7.19
N HIS A 42 8.27 23.90 -8.37
CA HIS A 42 9.46 23.67 -9.18
C HIS A 42 10.71 24.19 -8.44
N LEU A 43 11.63 23.29 -8.12
CA LEU A 43 12.90 23.60 -7.48
C LEU A 43 14.02 23.52 -8.52
N ARG A 44 14.81 24.58 -8.66
CA ARG A 44 16.05 24.55 -9.46
C ARG A 44 17.20 24.16 -8.55
N GLU A 45 18.19 23.48 -9.12
CA GLU A 45 19.41 23.08 -8.40
C GLU A 45 20.10 24.28 -7.72
N ALA A 46 20.21 25.41 -8.42
CA ALA A 46 20.83 26.63 -7.88
C ALA A 46 20.07 27.25 -6.68
N ASP A 47 18.81 26.88 -6.46
CA ASP A 47 17.99 27.37 -5.34
C ASP A 47 18.09 26.47 -4.11
N ALA A 48 18.57 25.24 -4.26
CA ALA A 48 18.78 24.28 -3.17
C ALA A 48 20.18 24.44 -2.58
N ILE A 49 20.33 25.33 -1.58
CA ILE A 49 21.64 25.64 -0.98
C ILE A 49 22.17 24.48 -0.13
N TRP A 50 21.26 23.77 0.54
CA TRP A 50 21.59 22.65 1.42
C TRP A 50 20.54 21.57 1.26
N SER A 51 20.98 20.32 1.23
CA SER A 51 20.10 19.16 1.26
C SER A 51 20.70 18.05 2.12
N LYS A 52 19.84 17.28 2.77
CA LYS A 52 20.21 16.07 3.52
C LYS A 52 19.09 15.04 3.41
N ARG A 53 19.48 13.78 3.21
CA ARG A 53 18.52 12.67 3.07
C ARG A 53 18.38 11.94 4.39
N TYR A 54 17.15 11.55 4.70
CA TYR A 54 16.78 10.88 5.92
C TYR A 54 15.91 9.67 5.63
N TYR A 55 16.13 8.63 6.42
CA TYR A 55 15.27 7.46 6.51
C TYR A 55 14.50 7.57 7.80
N ARG A 56 13.18 7.64 7.72
CA ARG A 56 12.29 7.75 8.87
C ARG A 56 11.46 6.49 9.00
N LEU A 57 11.47 5.89 10.18
CA LEU A 57 10.62 4.76 10.50
C LEU A 57 9.32 5.29 11.12
N ILE A 58 8.20 5.04 10.47
CA ILE A 58 6.84 5.24 10.98
C ILE A 58 6.38 3.90 11.55
N ASP A 59 6.06 3.88 12.85
CA ASP A 59 5.45 2.70 13.47
C ASP A 59 3.93 2.82 13.46
N LEU A 60 3.26 1.95 12.72
CA LEU A 60 1.81 1.96 12.54
C LEU A 60 1.03 1.61 13.81
N ARG A 61 1.71 1.04 14.82
CA ARG A 61 1.10 0.73 16.12
C ARG A 61 0.90 1.97 16.98
N GLU A 62 1.61 3.05 16.70
CA GLU A 62 1.47 4.30 17.43
C GLU A 62 0.11 4.95 17.16
N LYS A 63 -0.49 5.54 18.20
CA LYS A 63 -1.82 6.16 18.12
C LYS A 63 -1.94 7.23 17.02
N ILE A 64 -0.87 8.00 16.81
CA ILE A 64 -0.83 9.05 15.77
C ILE A 64 -0.85 8.48 14.34
N ASN A 65 -0.38 7.24 14.15
CA ASN A 65 -0.25 6.58 12.85
C ASN A 65 -1.40 5.64 12.51
N GLN A 66 -2.37 5.48 13.41
CA GLN A 66 -3.55 4.63 13.21
C GLN A 66 -4.34 4.91 11.91
N PRO A 67 -4.44 6.16 11.41
CA PRO A 67 -5.05 6.44 10.10
C PRO A 67 -4.42 5.71 8.92
N LEU A 68 -3.13 5.35 9.01
CA LEU A 68 -2.41 4.62 7.97
C LEU A 68 -2.64 3.10 8.07
N TYR A 69 -2.87 2.59 9.28
CA TYR A 69 -3.03 1.16 9.55
C TYR A 69 -4.47 0.67 9.34
N TYR A 70 -5.43 1.41 9.87
CA TYR A 70 -6.84 1.03 9.78
C TYR A 70 -7.49 1.54 8.49
N PRO A 71 -8.52 0.84 7.97
CA PRO A 71 -9.07 -0.42 8.50
C PRO A 71 -8.28 -1.66 8.04
N THR A 72 -8.13 -2.67 8.91
CA THR A 72 -7.41 -3.92 8.59
C THR A 72 -8.16 -4.76 7.56
N THR A 73 -9.50 -4.76 7.67
CA THR A 73 -10.40 -5.36 6.68
C THR A 73 -11.11 -4.26 5.88
N PRO A 74 -11.36 -4.48 4.57
CA PRO A 74 -12.06 -3.49 3.76
C PRO A 74 -13.46 -3.24 4.32
N THR A 75 -13.78 -1.97 4.55
CA THR A 75 -15.09 -1.56 5.07
C THR A 75 -16.13 -1.58 3.94
N LEU A 76 -17.41 -1.78 4.28
CA LEU A 76 -18.53 -1.70 3.33
C LEU A 76 -18.57 -0.37 2.56
N ASP A 77 -18.06 0.70 3.16
CA ASP A 77 -17.97 2.04 2.55
C ASP A 77 -16.83 2.18 1.51
N GLY A 78 -16.05 1.11 1.28
CA GLY A 78 -14.92 1.10 0.34
C GLY A 78 -13.63 1.69 0.91
N ARG A 79 -13.58 2.00 2.21
CA ARG A 79 -12.35 2.41 2.91
C ARG A 79 -11.42 1.20 3.08
N MET A 80 -10.13 1.43 2.85
CA MET A 80 -9.08 0.42 2.90
C MET A 80 -7.84 1.03 3.56
N SER A 81 -7.05 0.24 4.29
CA SER A 81 -5.78 0.71 4.84
C SER A 81 -4.82 1.17 3.72
N PHE A 82 -3.86 2.03 4.08
CA PHE A 82 -2.84 2.50 3.14
C PHE A 82 -2.13 1.33 2.43
N ILE A 83 -1.79 0.29 3.19
CA ILE A 83 -1.10 -0.89 2.66
C ILE A 83 -1.99 -1.69 1.72
N ASN A 84 -3.26 -1.91 2.07
CA ASN A 84 -4.19 -2.63 1.20
C ASN A 84 -4.44 -1.86 -0.10
N VAL A 85 -4.53 -0.53 -0.05
CA VAL A 85 -4.62 0.33 -1.25
C VAL A 85 -3.40 0.13 -2.14
N VAL A 86 -2.19 0.22 -1.57
CA VAL A 86 -0.94 0.06 -2.32
C VAL A 86 -0.85 -1.32 -2.96
N LEU A 87 -1.14 -2.39 -2.21
CA LEU A 87 -1.04 -3.77 -2.70
C LEU A 87 -2.06 -4.04 -3.83
N ASP A 88 -3.29 -3.55 -3.69
CA ASP A 88 -4.33 -3.69 -4.72
C ASP A 88 -3.95 -2.96 -6.01
N GLU A 89 -3.35 -1.78 -5.90
CA GLU A 89 -2.93 -0.99 -7.06
C GLU A 89 -1.66 -1.54 -7.73
N ILE A 90 -0.76 -2.18 -6.98
CA ILE A 90 0.34 -2.99 -7.53
C ILE A 90 -0.21 -4.21 -8.27
N LYS A 91 -1.19 -4.91 -7.68
CA LYS A 91 -1.83 -6.07 -8.30
C LYS A 91 -2.54 -5.72 -9.62
N LYS A 92 -3.15 -4.53 -9.70
CA LYS A 92 -3.74 -3.99 -10.93
C LYS A 92 -2.69 -3.53 -11.96
N GLY A 93 -1.43 -3.36 -11.56
CA GLY A 93 -0.35 -2.84 -12.41
C GLY A 93 -0.34 -1.32 -12.58
N ASN A 94 -1.08 -0.58 -11.74
CA ASN A 94 -1.10 0.88 -11.78
C ASN A 94 0.13 1.50 -11.11
N ILE A 95 0.77 0.76 -10.20
CA ILE A 95 1.96 1.17 -9.45
C ILE A 95 3.06 0.15 -9.70
N THR A 96 4.28 0.63 -9.96
CA THR A 96 5.49 -0.20 -9.98
C THR A 96 6.10 -0.32 -8.59
N ALA A 97 6.22 -1.55 -8.10
CA ALA A 97 6.98 -1.87 -6.90
C ALA A 97 8.44 -2.18 -7.25
N TYR A 98 9.36 -1.81 -6.36
CA TYR A 98 10.79 -2.02 -6.50
C TYR A 98 11.33 -2.91 -5.39
N SER A 99 12.40 -3.64 -5.64
CA SER A 99 13.00 -4.57 -4.68
C SER A 99 13.44 -3.86 -3.41
N ALA A 100 13.28 -4.50 -2.24
CA ALA A 100 13.75 -3.95 -0.96
C ALA A 100 15.27 -3.71 -0.91
N ILE A 101 16.06 -4.46 -1.69
CA ILE A 101 17.52 -4.39 -1.69
C ILE A 101 18.01 -3.31 -2.65
N ASP A 102 17.44 -3.25 -3.86
CA ASP A 102 17.81 -2.28 -4.89
C ASP A 102 16.56 -1.54 -5.38
N ILE A 103 16.52 -0.24 -5.11
CA ILE A 103 15.41 0.65 -5.45
C ILE A 103 15.20 0.80 -6.97
N ASN A 104 16.16 0.40 -7.80
CA ASN A 104 16.07 0.53 -9.26
C ASN A 104 15.50 -0.73 -9.94
N VAL A 105 15.45 -1.86 -9.23
CA VAL A 105 15.00 -3.13 -9.79
C VAL A 105 13.51 -3.30 -9.49
N PRO A 106 12.62 -3.38 -10.52
CA PRO A 106 11.21 -3.63 -10.28
C PRO A 106 10.98 -5.06 -9.77
N THR A 107 9.98 -5.24 -8.92
CA THR A 107 9.58 -6.52 -8.31
C THR A 107 8.13 -6.87 -8.69
N THR A 108 7.83 -8.17 -8.78
CA THR A 108 6.48 -8.67 -9.11
C THR A 108 5.62 -8.82 -7.85
N TYR A 109 4.29 -8.74 -8.02
CA TYR A 109 3.34 -8.92 -6.90
C TYR A 109 3.48 -10.30 -6.23
N GLN A 110 3.74 -11.36 -7.02
CA GLN A 110 3.92 -12.72 -6.50
C GLN A 110 5.14 -12.82 -5.57
N GLU A 111 6.26 -12.18 -5.92
CA GLU A 111 7.43 -12.12 -5.04
C GLU A 111 7.10 -11.39 -3.74
N ILE A 112 6.35 -10.29 -3.80
CA ILE A 112 5.91 -9.56 -2.59
C ILE A 112 5.02 -10.45 -1.71
N GLU A 113 4.08 -11.20 -2.29
CA GLU A 113 3.24 -12.14 -1.54
C GLU A 113 4.08 -13.20 -0.80
N THR A 114 5.05 -13.82 -1.48
CA THR A 114 5.95 -14.78 -0.83
C THR A 114 6.75 -14.14 0.31
N GLN A 115 7.17 -12.88 0.15
CA GLN A 115 7.88 -12.15 1.21
C GLN A 115 6.99 -11.79 2.40
N MET A 116 5.68 -11.64 2.20
CA MET A 116 4.66 -11.45 3.25
C MET A 116 4.26 -12.75 3.95
N GLY A 117 4.96 -13.86 3.71
CA GLY A 117 4.69 -15.16 4.32
C GLY A 117 3.62 -15.98 3.59
N ALA A 118 3.30 -15.66 2.34
CA ALA A 118 2.50 -16.56 1.51
C ALA A 118 3.35 -17.78 1.15
N GLU A 119 3.25 -18.83 1.96
CA GLU A 119 3.87 -20.12 1.71
C GLU A 119 2.80 -21.16 1.40
N THR A 120 3.03 -21.95 0.35
CA THR A 120 2.23 -23.15 0.09
C THR A 120 2.91 -24.33 0.76
N ARG A 121 2.47 -24.71 1.95
CA ARG A 121 2.99 -25.87 2.67
C ARG A 121 2.12 -27.08 2.34
N ILE A 122 2.72 -28.12 1.77
CA ILE A 122 2.05 -29.43 1.64
C ILE A 122 2.18 -30.12 3.00
N GLN A 123 1.07 -30.27 3.73
CA GLN A 123 1.04 -31.01 4.98
C GLN A 123 0.30 -32.32 4.76
N GLN A 124 0.97 -33.43 5.09
CA GLN A 124 0.36 -34.75 5.04
C GLN A 124 -0.54 -34.91 6.27
N ILE A 125 -1.85 -35.06 6.06
CA ILE A 125 -2.81 -35.31 7.15
C ILE A 125 -3.06 -36.82 7.18
N GLN A 126 -2.94 -37.44 8.36
CA GLN A 126 -3.33 -38.83 8.58
C GLN A 126 -4.84 -38.92 8.74
N ILE A 127 -5.49 -39.75 7.93
CA ILE A 127 -6.97 -39.84 7.87
C ILE A 127 -7.51 -40.99 8.73
N ASP A 128 -6.73 -42.03 8.98
CA ASP A 128 -7.17 -43.22 9.73
C ASP A 128 -6.06 -43.76 10.65
N ALA A 129 -6.46 -44.50 11.70
CA ALA A 129 -5.56 -45.29 12.57
C ALA A 129 -4.79 -46.41 11.83
N ALA A 130 -5.00 -46.57 10.52
CA ALA A 130 -4.34 -47.51 9.62
C ALA A 130 -3.19 -46.89 8.79
N GLY A 131 -2.82 -45.62 9.02
CA GLY A 131 -1.59 -45.04 8.47
C GLY A 131 -1.65 -44.53 7.01
N ASN A 132 -2.84 -44.40 6.42
CA ASN A 132 -3.01 -43.76 5.11
C ASN A 132 -2.92 -42.23 5.25
N THR A 133 -1.97 -41.62 4.54
CA THR A 133 -1.80 -40.16 4.45
C THR A 133 -2.45 -39.63 3.17
N ARG A 134 -3.19 -38.51 3.25
CA ARG A 134 -3.50 -37.68 2.08
C ARG A 134 -2.73 -36.37 2.18
N ASP A 135 -2.15 -35.96 1.06
CA ASP A 135 -1.52 -34.66 0.93
C ASP A 135 -2.61 -33.59 0.95
N SER A 136 -2.58 -32.73 1.96
CA SER A 136 -3.37 -31.49 1.98
C SER A 136 -2.44 -30.33 1.67
N THR A 137 -2.84 -29.46 0.75
CA THR A 137 -2.10 -28.24 0.45
C THR A 137 -2.67 -27.13 1.33
N ILE A 138 -1.89 -26.67 2.31
CA ILE A 138 -2.21 -25.50 3.12
C ILE A 138 -1.53 -24.32 2.46
N THR A 139 -2.32 -23.48 1.78
CA THR A 139 -1.84 -22.19 1.26
C THR A 139 -2.03 -21.16 2.36
N GLU A 140 -0.94 -20.72 2.98
CA GLU A 140 -1.00 -19.54 3.83
C GLU A 140 -1.18 -18.31 2.95
N GLN A 141 -2.23 -17.54 3.20
CA GLN A 141 -2.49 -16.30 2.48
C GLN A 141 -1.54 -15.20 2.98
N ALA A 142 -1.15 -14.30 2.09
CA ALA A 142 -0.49 -13.07 2.49
C ALA A 142 -1.32 -12.35 3.56
N LYS A 143 -0.66 -11.89 4.62
CA LYS A 143 -1.29 -11.15 5.73
C LYS A 143 -0.82 -9.69 5.69
N PRO A 144 -1.49 -8.80 4.94
CA PRO A 144 -1.17 -7.36 4.94
C PRO A 144 -1.24 -6.72 6.32
N GLU A 145 -2.04 -7.28 7.23
CA GLU A 145 -2.22 -6.81 8.61
C GLU A 145 -0.92 -6.89 9.44
N GLU A 146 0.00 -7.79 9.08
CA GLU A 146 1.28 -7.92 9.78
C GLU A 146 2.31 -6.87 9.34
N ILE A 147 1.97 -6.00 8.39
CA ILE A 147 2.79 -4.85 8.01
C ILE A 147 2.55 -3.74 9.04
N LYS A 148 3.52 -3.58 9.94
CA LYS A 148 3.41 -2.69 11.12
C LYS A 148 4.34 -1.48 11.07
N GLN A 149 5.27 -1.42 10.13
CA GLN A 149 6.23 -0.32 10.02
C GLN A 149 6.37 0.14 8.57
N LEU A 150 6.55 1.44 8.38
CA LEU A 150 6.87 2.05 7.09
C LEU A 150 8.20 2.80 7.21
N LEU A 151 9.13 2.54 6.31
CA LEU A 151 10.36 3.32 6.18
C LEU A 151 10.17 4.34 5.06
N VAL A 152 10.22 5.62 5.42
CA VAL A 152 10.09 6.74 4.49
C VAL A 152 11.47 7.27 4.18
N TYR A 153 11.83 7.26 2.90
CA TYR A 153 13.02 7.89 2.38
C TYR A 153 12.66 9.29 1.88
N GLU A 154 13.21 10.31 2.53
CA GLU A 154 12.89 11.71 2.27
C GLU A 154 14.15 12.58 2.22
N GLU A 155 14.05 13.69 1.51
CA GLU A 155 15.11 14.68 1.36
C GLU A 155 14.64 16.02 1.94
N TRP A 156 15.40 16.50 2.92
CA TRP A 156 15.26 17.82 3.52
C TRP A 156 16.11 18.78 2.70
N TYR A 157 15.55 19.91 2.30
CA TYR A 157 16.29 20.92 1.54
C TYR A 157 15.89 22.33 1.97
N PHE A 158 16.85 23.25 1.89
CA PHE A 158 16.62 24.66 2.13
C PHE A 158 16.42 25.38 0.79
N ASP A 159 15.21 25.89 0.56
CA ASP A 159 14.90 26.68 -0.63
C ASP A 159 15.28 28.14 -0.41
N LYS A 160 16.27 28.62 -1.16
CA LYS A 160 16.75 30.01 -1.12
C LYS A 160 15.65 31.02 -1.43
N LYS A 161 14.74 30.72 -2.37
CA LYS A 161 13.72 31.67 -2.84
C LYS A 161 12.65 31.89 -1.80
N LEU A 162 12.22 30.81 -1.15
CA LEU A 162 11.18 30.84 -0.13
C LEU A 162 11.74 31.06 1.28
N GLY A 163 13.06 30.97 1.45
CA GLY A 163 13.73 31.15 2.74
C GLY A 163 13.28 30.13 3.79
N LYS A 164 12.82 28.96 3.35
CA LYS A 164 12.24 27.93 4.23
C LYS A 164 12.89 26.57 3.97
N LEU A 165 12.93 25.78 5.04
CA LEU A 165 13.28 24.38 4.94
C LEU A 165 12.01 23.59 4.59
N ASP A 166 12.04 22.91 3.45
CA ASP A 166 10.99 22.02 3.00
C ASP A 166 11.49 20.57 2.94
N VAL A 167 10.55 19.63 2.87
CA VAL A 167 10.82 18.19 2.80
C VAL A 167 10.10 17.59 1.60
N ARG A 168 10.78 16.68 0.90
CA ARG A 168 10.19 15.87 -0.18
C ARG A 168 10.35 14.40 0.15
N ILE A 169 9.25 13.66 0.11
CA ILE A 169 9.27 12.21 0.23
C ILE A 169 9.61 11.64 -1.15
N ILE A 170 10.63 10.81 -1.21
CA ILE A 170 11.11 10.17 -2.44
C ILE A 170 10.45 8.80 -2.57
N ALA A 171 10.53 7.98 -1.52
CA ALA A 171 10.03 6.61 -1.55
C ALA A 171 9.55 6.14 -0.18
N ILE A 172 8.69 5.12 -0.19
CA ILE A 172 8.15 4.46 1.00
C ILE A 172 8.42 2.96 0.87
N CYS A 173 8.90 2.33 1.94
CA CYS A 173 9.14 0.90 2.04
C CYS A 173 8.37 0.30 3.23
N PRO A 174 7.38 -0.57 2.98
CA PRO A 174 6.71 -1.31 4.05
C PRO A 174 7.58 -2.43 4.64
N TYR A 175 7.49 -2.59 5.96
CA TYR A 175 8.13 -3.67 6.72
C TYR A 175 7.08 -4.63 7.26
N TYR A 176 7.22 -5.89 6.86
CA TYR A 176 6.48 -7.01 7.42
C TYR A 176 7.06 -7.42 8.77
N MET A 177 6.19 -7.58 9.76
CA MET A 177 6.53 -8.01 11.12
C MET A 177 5.75 -9.28 11.48
N GLY A 178 6.12 -10.39 10.85
CA GLY A 178 5.54 -11.70 11.13
C GLY A 178 6.19 -12.39 12.33
N TYR A 179 5.55 -13.47 12.77
CA TYR A 179 6.11 -14.40 13.73
C TYR A 179 6.55 -15.66 13.00
N ASP A 180 7.83 -16.01 13.10
CA ASP A 180 8.34 -17.28 12.59
C ASP A 180 8.15 -18.34 13.67
N ALA A 181 7.25 -19.29 13.42
CA ALA A 181 6.92 -20.35 14.36
C ALA A 181 8.05 -21.37 14.53
N ASP A 182 8.94 -21.52 13.53
CA ASP A 182 10.01 -22.51 13.53
C ASP A 182 11.22 -22.02 14.35
N LEU A 183 11.52 -20.71 14.31
CA LEU A 183 12.60 -20.08 15.08
C LEU A 183 12.16 -19.39 16.38
N GLY A 184 10.85 -19.26 16.60
CA GLY A 184 10.27 -18.60 17.78
C GLY A 184 10.60 -17.10 17.88
N ARG A 185 10.94 -16.44 16.76
CA ARG A 185 11.39 -15.04 16.70
C ARG A 185 10.46 -14.19 15.84
N SER A 186 10.39 -12.91 16.17
CA SER A 186 9.75 -11.93 15.28
C SER A 186 10.63 -11.70 14.05
N LEU A 187 10.07 -11.94 12.87
CA LEU A 187 10.72 -11.68 11.60
C LEU A 187 10.38 -10.26 11.16
N ARG A 188 11.40 -9.41 11.06
CA ARG A 188 11.28 -8.07 10.48
C ARG A 188 11.90 -8.09 9.08
N LYS A 189 11.06 -7.94 8.05
CA LYS A 189 11.49 -8.02 6.64
C LYS A 189 10.99 -6.80 5.86
N ALA A 190 11.90 -6.15 5.13
CA ALA A 190 11.53 -5.12 4.16
C ALA A 190 10.92 -5.80 2.92
N LEU A 191 9.81 -5.26 2.41
CA LEU A 191 9.08 -5.87 1.30
C LEU A 191 9.51 -5.27 -0.05
N PHE A 192 9.15 -4.01 -0.29
CA PHE A 192 9.42 -3.34 -1.56
C PHE A 192 9.45 -1.83 -1.37
N TRP A 193 10.17 -1.14 -2.25
CA TRP A 193 10.14 0.31 -2.37
C TRP A 193 9.07 0.77 -3.35
N ILE A 194 8.47 1.92 -3.07
CA ILE A 194 7.50 2.57 -3.95
C ILE A 194 7.91 4.02 -4.08
N ARG A 195 7.95 4.54 -5.31
CA ARG A 195 8.19 5.97 -5.54
C ARG A 195 6.96 6.76 -5.12
N PHE A 196 7.16 7.74 -4.26
CA PHE A 196 6.05 8.49 -3.69
C PHE A 196 5.31 9.26 -4.79
N ASP A 197 6.02 9.91 -5.72
CA ASP A 197 5.43 10.71 -6.80
C ASP A 197 4.44 9.94 -7.70
N GLU A 198 4.70 8.66 -7.94
CA GLU A 198 3.84 7.79 -8.76
C GLU A 198 2.53 7.47 -8.05
N VAL A 199 2.57 7.30 -6.73
CA VAL A 199 1.39 6.91 -5.96
C VAL A 199 0.53 8.09 -5.52
N ARG A 200 1.03 9.31 -5.54
CA ARG A 200 0.31 10.49 -5.02
C ARG A 200 -1.07 10.68 -5.63
N ASP A 201 -1.22 10.48 -6.94
CA ASP A 201 -2.52 10.63 -7.61
C ASP A 201 -3.55 9.59 -7.15
N ILE A 202 -3.08 8.38 -6.83
CA ILE A 202 -3.92 7.31 -6.29
C ILE A 202 -4.26 7.63 -4.83
N LEU A 203 -3.27 8.03 -4.03
CA LEU A 203 -3.44 8.36 -2.62
C LEU A 203 -4.33 9.58 -2.39
N ALA A 204 -4.35 10.55 -3.31
CA ALA A 204 -5.24 11.70 -3.25
C ALA A 204 -6.72 11.29 -3.39
N ARG A 205 -7.01 10.23 -4.15
CA ARG A 205 -8.37 9.73 -4.39
C ARG A 205 -8.89 8.80 -3.30
N LYS A 206 -8.03 8.37 -2.38
CA LYS A 206 -8.33 7.40 -1.33
C LYS A 206 -8.42 8.11 0.01
N GLU A 207 -9.56 7.93 0.66
CA GLU A 207 -9.85 8.50 1.97
C GLU A 207 -9.16 7.69 3.07
N ALA A 208 -8.46 8.39 3.96
CA ALA A 208 -7.86 7.80 5.14
C ALA A 208 -8.87 7.77 6.30
N PHE A 209 -8.79 6.73 7.13
CA PHE A 209 -9.65 6.61 8.29
C PHE A 209 -9.27 7.63 9.38
N VAL A 210 -10.24 8.38 9.89
CA VAL A 210 -10.04 9.32 11.01
C VAL A 210 -10.92 8.89 12.19
N SER A 211 -10.29 8.54 13.30
CA SER A 211 -10.98 7.92 14.46
C SER A 211 -12.08 8.77 15.10
N ASN A 212 -12.03 10.11 14.96
CA ASN A 212 -12.95 11.02 15.66
C ASN A 212 -13.97 11.69 14.74
N ASN A 213 -13.89 11.50 13.42
CA ASN A 213 -14.79 12.17 12.47
C ASN A 213 -14.87 11.44 11.13
N ASP A 214 -15.94 10.69 10.93
CA ASP A 214 -16.20 9.98 9.66
C ASP A 214 -16.61 10.90 8.51
N ALA A 215 -17.00 12.15 8.79
CA ALA A 215 -17.29 13.14 7.75
C ALA A 215 -16.04 13.93 7.32
N GLN A 216 -14.92 13.78 8.03
CA GLN A 216 -13.69 14.48 7.69
C GLN A 216 -13.08 13.90 6.41
N ARG A 217 -12.96 14.76 5.41
CA ARG A 217 -12.30 14.42 4.14
C ARG A 217 -10.80 14.58 4.31
N LEU A 218 -10.09 13.49 4.54
CA LEU A 218 -8.63 13.47 4.59
C LEU A 218 -8.13 12.38 3.66
N SER A 219 -7.34 12.75 2.65
CA SER A 219 -6.73 11.77 1.75
C SER A 219 -5.42 11.22 2.33
N TYR A 220 -4.97 10.08 1.83
CA TYR A 220 -3.65 9.57 2.18
C TYR A 220 -2.54 10.52 1.70
N ASP A 221 -2.69 11.19 0.54
CA ASP A 221 -1.72 12.20 0.08
C ASP A 221 -1.64 13.37 1.08
N ASP A 222 -2.78 13.87 1.57
CA ASP A 222 -2.82 14.95 2.56
C ASP A 222 -2.12 14.57 3.87
N LEU A 223 -2.27 13.33 4.35
CA LEU A 223 -1.59 12.86 5.56
C LEU A 223 -0.07 12.95 5.43
N PHE A 224 0.49 12.50 4.30
CA PHE A 224 1.92 12.54 4.04
C PHE A 224 2.42 13.97 3.76
N MET A 225 1.68 14.74 2.97
CA MET A 225 2.03 16.12 2.60
C MET A 225 2.00 17.06 3.81
N GLN A 226 1.00 16.91 4.68
CA GLN A 226 0.90 17.68 5.93
C GLN A 226 1.72 17.06 7.08
N ARG A 227 2.41 15.94 6.82
CA ARG A 227 3.23 15.19 7.79
C ARG A 227 2.47 14.86 9.08
N ARG A 228 1.20 14.47 8.96
CA ARG A 228 0.35 14.04 10.09
C ARG A 228 0.67 12.60 10.49
N PHE A 229 1.93 12.33 10.81
CA PHE A 229 2.40 11.02 11.26
C PHE A 229 3.55 11.17 12.25
N GLY A 230 3.64 10.23 13.20
CA GLY A 230 4.77 10.07 14.11
C GLY A 230 5.85 9.23 13.46
N SER A 231 7.11 9.64 13.60
CA SER A 231 8.24 8.88 13.06
C SER A 231 9.51 9.07 13.89
N ILE A 232 10.38 8.07 13.82
CA ILE A 232 11.74 8.12 14.36
C ILE A 232 12.75 8.19 13.21
N ILE A 233 13.85 8.90 13.39
CA ILE A 233 14.93 8.91 12.41
C ILE A 233 15.69 7.59 12.53
N PHE A 234 15.59 6.77 11.50
CA PHE A 234 16.26 5.48 11.41
C PHE A 234 17.69 5.63 10.87
N GLY A 235 17.85 6.50 9.88
CA GLY A 235 19.14 6.75 9.25
C GLY A 235 19.21 8.14 8.64
N GLU A 236 20.43 8.62 8.44
CA GLU A 236 20.72 9.86 7.74
C GLU A 236 21.81 9.63 6.72
N SER A 237 21.78 10.38 5.61
CA SER A 237 22.87 10.36 4.64
C SER A 237 24.14 10.85 5.30
N ASN A 238 25.12 9.96 5.41
CA ASN A 238 26.43 10.24 5.97
C ASN A 238 27.45 10.48 4.84
N VAL A 239 28.43 11.33 5.11
CA VAL A 239 29.60 11.54 4.24
C VAL A 239 30.64 10.42 4.44
N PHE A 240 30.64 9.76 5.61
CA PHE A 240 31.73 8.86 6.03
C PHE A 240 31.45 7.36 5.86
N ASN A 241 30.38 6.93 5.17
CA ASN A 241 30.05 5.50 4.95
C ASN A 241 29.99 4.60 6.22
N ASP A 242 30.06 5.15 7.43
CA ASP A 242 30.12 4.37 8.68
C ASP A 242 28.78 3.77 9.15
N ARG A 243 27.73 3.84 8.33
CA ARG A 243 26.44 3.16 8.57
C ARG A 243 25.93 2.59 7.25
N MET A 244 25.43 1.34 7.29
CA MET A 244 24.72 0.74 6.16
C MET A 244 23.49 1.60 5.85
N VAL A 245 23.55 2.30 4.72
CA VAL A 245 22.44 3.01 4.07
C VAL A 245 22.39 2.52 2.65
#